data_AF-A0A536LXX7-F1
#
_entry.id   AF-A0A536LXX7-F1
#
_cell.length_a   1.000
_cell.length_b   1.000
_cell.length_c   1.000
_cell.angle_alpha   90.00
_cell.angle_beta   90.00
_cell.angle_gamma   90.00
#
_symmetry.space_group_name_H-M   'P 1'
#
loop_
_entity.id
_entity.type
_entity.pdbx_description
1 polymer ?
#
loop_
_entity_poly.entity_id
_entity_poly.type
_entity_poly.pdbx_seq_one_letter_code
_entity_poly.pdbx_strand_id
1 'polypeptide(L)'
;MRTEAAHHSAASDSAWADASGRCFFAWRMAAACEDALREVSQAMTGQQDPERAHALEKVSSLLQREMRRWVRRGEALDELVDHLPTQRQ
;
A
#
# COMPACT_ATOMS: atom_id res chain seq x y z
N MET A 1 -35.37 24.25 -0.04
CA MET A 1 -33.90 24.12 -0.06
C MET A 1 -33.46 23.09 0.96
N ARG A 2 -33.33 21.81 0.59
CA ARG A 2 -32.80 20.74 1.47
C ARG A 2 -32.11 19.60 0.71
N THR A 3 -32.00 19.72 -0.61
CA THR A 3 -31.49 18.69 -1.53
C THR A 3 -29.99 18.78 -1.78
N GLU A 4 -29.36 19.95 -1.63
CA GLU A 4 -27.91 20.12 -1.85
C GLU A 4 -27.05 19.52 -0.72
N ALA A 5 -27.50 19.62 0.54
CA ALA A 5 -26.76 19.08 1.69
C ALA A 5 -26.64 17.55 1.67
N ALA A 6 -27.67 16.86 1.17
CA ALA A 6 -27.66 15.40 1.03
C ALA A 6 -26.71 14.92 -0.08
N HIS A 7 -26.57 15.69 -1.18
CA HIS A 7 -25.64 15.37 -2.26
C HIS A 7 -24.18 15.60 -1.87
N HIS A 8 -23.87 16.61 -1.06
CA HIS A 8 -22.52 16.82 -0.53
C HIS A 8 -22.11 15.76 0.49
N SER A 9 -23.03 15.29 1.33
CA SER A 9 -22.78 14.23 2.32
C SER A 9 -22.50 12.88 1.65
N ALA A 10 -23.31 12.48 0.67
CA ALA A 10 -23.08 11.21 -0.04
C ALA A 10 -21.79 11.22 -0.89
N ALA A 11 -21.41 12.38 -1.44
CA ALA A 11 -20.15 12.53 -2.17
C ALA A 11 -18.93 12.51 -1.23
N SER A 12 -19.03 13.08 -0.01
CA SER A 12 -17.95 13.02 0.98
C SER A 12 -17.73 11.59 1.51
N ASP A 13 -18.81 10.86 1.77
CA ASP A 13 -18.74 9.48 2.28
C ASP A 13 -18.15 8.53 1.23
N SER A 14 -18.52 8.71 -0.04
CA SER A 14 -17.93 7.97 -1.16
C SER A 14 -16.45 8.28 -1.34
N ALA A 15 -16.03 9.54 -1.18
CA ALA A 15 -14.63 9.94 -1.30
C ALA A 15 -13.77 9.41 -0.15
N TRP A 16 -14.31 9.40 1.08
CA TRP A 16 -13.65 8.80 2.23
C TRP A 16 -13.50 7.28 2.06
N ALA A 17 -14.56 6.58 1.67
CA ALA A 17 -14.51 5.14 1.46
C ALA A 17 -13.50 4.74 0.36
N ASP A 18 -13.41 5.50 -0.74
CA ASP A 18 -12.39 5.29 -1.77
C ASP A 18 -10.97 5.52 -1.23
N ALA A 19 -10.74 6.65 -0.55
CA ALA A 19 -9.42 7.00 -0.01
C ALA A 19 -8.95 5.98 1.03
N SER A 20 -9.82 5.60 1.97
CA SER A 20 -9.54 4.56 2.98
C SER A 20 -9.30 3.19 2.35
N GLY A 21 -10.08 2.80 1.32
CA GLY A 21 -9.89 1.56 0.59
C GLY A 21 -8.55 1.51 -0.14
N ARG A 22 -8.17 2.61 -0.80
CA ARG A 22 -6.87 2.75 -1.47
C ARG A 22 -5.71 2.75 -0.49
N CYS A 23 -5.87 3.38 0.68
CA CYS A 23 -4.87 3.37 1.73
C CYS A 23 -4.64 1.94 2.24
N PHE A 24 -5.72 1.25 2.62
CA PHE A 24 -5.66 -0.14 3.05
C PHE A 24 -4.98 -1.05 2.01
N PHE A 25 -5.33 -0.88 0.74
CA PHE A 25 -4.70 -1.63 -0.34
C PHE A 25 -3.19 -1.37 -0.45
N ALA A 26 -2.75 -0.12 -0.33
CA ALA A 26 -1.34 0.23 -0.39
C ALA A 26 -0.54 -0.44 0.73
N TRP A 27 -1.04 -0.41 1.96
CA TRP A 27 -0.41 -1.09 3.09
C TRP A 27 -0.40 -2.61 2.95
N ARG A 28 -1.48 -3.20 2.44
CA ARG A 28 -1.53 -4.66 2.14
C ARG A 28 -0.49 -5.07 1.10
N MET A 29 -0.28 -4.26 0.06
CA MET A 29 0.74 -4.53 -0.95
C MET A 29 2.16 -4.36 -0.41
N ALA A 30 2.40 -3.39 0.48
CA ALA A 30 3.67 -3.24 1.16
C ALA A 30 4.01 -4.47 2.02
N ALA A 31 3.05 -4.93 2.83
CA ALA A 31 3.21 -6.14 3.65
C ALA A 31 3.44 -7.41 2.81
N ALA A 32 2.72 -7.57 1.70
CA ALA A 32 2.96 -8.71 0.79
C ALA A 32 4.38 -8.69 0.19
N CYS A 33 4.93 -7.50 -0.09
CA CYS A 33 6.31 -7.39 -0.56
C CYS A 33 7.31 -7.74 0.54
N GLU A 34 7.04 -7.37 1.80
CA GLU A 34 7.85 -7.76 2.96
C GLU A 34 7.86 -9.28 3.17
N ASP A 35 6.69 -9.92 3.09
CA ASP A 35 6.57 -11.37 3.19
C ASP A 35 7.36 -12.08 2.10
N ALA A 36 7.24 -11.62 0.84
CA ALA A 36 8.00 -12.15 -0.28
C ALA A 36 9.52 -11.95 -0.09
N LEU A 37 9.95 -10.82 0.46
CA LEU A 37 11.37 -10.58 0.77
C LEU A 37 11.92 -11.56 1.81
N ARG A 38 11.11 -11.89 2.83
CA ARG A 38 11.46 -12.88 3.84
C ARG A 38 11.59 -14.28 3.24
N GLU A 39 10.71 -14.67 2.32
CA GLU A 39 10.83 -15.93 1.58
C GLU A 39 12.08 -15.95 0.68
N VAL A 40 12.38 -14.86 -0.03
CA VAL A 40 13.61 -14.76 -0.84
C VAL A 40 14.86 -14.85 0.02
N SER A 41 14.88 -14.20 1.19
CA SER A 41 16.00 -14.29 2.13
C SER A 41 16.21 -15.72 2.65
N GLN A 42 15.13 -16.43 2.93
CA GLN A 42 15.19 -17.85 3.28
C GLN A 42 15.72 -18.70 2.12
N ALA A 43 15.25 -18.48 0.90
CA ALA A 43 15.70 -19.20 -0.30
C ALA A 43 17.16 -18.91 -0.68
N MET A 44 17.66 -17.70 -0.37
CA MET A 44 19.08 -17.35 -0.51
C MET A 44 19.95 -18.09 0.50
N THR A 45 19.42 -18.41 1.69
CA THR A 45 20.16 -19.12 2.73
C THR A 45 20.40 -20.57 2.30
N GLY A 46 21.64 -20.87 1.93
CA GLY A 46 22.04 -22.20 1.45
C GLY A 46 22.02 -22.35 -0.08
N GLN A 47 21.82 -21.26 -0.84
CA GLN A 47 21.95 -21.31 -2.29
C GLN A 47 23.42 -21.48 -2.70
N GLN A 48 23.72 -22.52 -3.47
CA GLN A 48 25.06 -22.82 -3.98
C GLN A 48 25.22 -22.53 -5.48
N ASP A 49 24.10 -22.45 -6.19
CA ASP A 49 24.08 -22.11 -7.61
C ASP A 49 24.19 -20.59 -7.79
N PRO A 50 25.27 -20.08 -8.42
CA PRO A 50 25.51 -18.65 -8.58
C PRO A 50 24.47 -17.98 -9.49
N GLU A 51 23.91 -18.68 -10.48
CA GLU A 51 22.87 -18.10 -11.35
C GLU A 51 21.58 -17.90 -10.56
N ARG A 52 21.21 -18.89 -9.73
CA ARG A 52 20.05 -18.78 -8.83
C ARG A 52 20.25 -17.73 -7.76
N ALA A 53 21.44 -17.63 -7.16
CA ALA A 53 21.75 -16.60 -6.19
C ALA A 53 21.57 -15.20 -6.80
N HIS A 54 22.12 -14.99 -8.00
CA HIS A 54 21.99 -13.72 -8.71
C HIS A 54 20.54 -13.41 -9.12
N ALA A 55 19.75 -14.42 -9.51
CA ALA A 55 18.32 -14.24 -9.77
C ALA A 55 17.55 -13.81 -8.51
N LEU A 56 17.82 -14.45 -7.37
CA LEU A 56 17.21 -14.10 -6.08
C LEU A 56 17.59 -12.69 -5.63
N GLU A 57 18.84 -12.26 -5.83
CA GLU A 57 19.26 -10.88 -5.57
C GLU A 57 18.48 -9.86 -6.40
N LYS A 58 18.30 -10.14 -7.70
CA LYS A 58 17.48 -9.30 -8.59
C LYS A 58 16.04 -9.20 -8.10
N VAL A 59 15.43 -10.34 -7.77
CA VAL A 59 14.05 -10.37 -7.24
C VAL A 59 13.96 -9.60 -5.92
N SER A 60 14.92 -9.78 -5.01
CA SER A 60 14.99 -9.04 -3.75
C SER A 60 15.03 -7.53 -3.99
N SER A 61 15.88 -7.05 -4.91
CA SER A 61 15.97 -5.63 -5.26
C SER A 61 14.65 -5.07 -5.81
N LEU A 62 13.98 -5.83 -6.68
CA LEU A 62 12.68 -5.45 -7.24
C LEU A 62 11.60 -5.36 -6.16
N LEU A 63 11.51 -6.36 -5.28
CA LEU A 63 10.56 -6.40 -4.19
C LEU A 63 10.80 -5.26 -3.18
N GLN A 64 12.05 -4.96 -2.83
CA GLN A 64 12.38 -3.82 -1.97
C GLN A 64 11.95 -2.49 -2.61
N ARG A 65 12.11 -2.34 -3.93
CA ARG A 65 11.67 -1.14 -4.64
C ARG A 65 10.16 -1.01 -4.63
N GLU A 66 9.43 -2.07 -4.93
CA GLU A 66 7.96 -2.03 -4.89
C GLU A 66 7.42 -1.85 -3.48
N MET A 67 8.02 -2.49 -2.47
CA MET A 67 7.68 -2.27 -1.05
C MET A 67 7.78 -0.78 -0.69
N ARG A 68 8.92 -0.13 -0.97
CA ARG A 68 9.11 1.30 -0.72
C ARG A 68 8.10 2.16 -1.48
N ARG A 69 7.76 1.79 -2.71
CA ARG A 69 6.76 2.49 -3.52
C ARG A 69 5.36 2.40 -2.89
N TRP A 70 4.98 1.22 -2.39
CA TRP A 70 3.69 1.02 -1.73
C TRP A 70 3.62 1.70 -0.37
N VAL A 71 4.70 1.67 0.42
CA VAL A 71 4.80 2.43 1.69
C VAL A 71 4.59 3.92 1.46
N ARG A 72 5.35 4.53 0.55
CA ARG A 72 5.20 5.97 0.24
C ARG A 72 3.80 6.34 -0.25
N ARG A 73 3.15 5.43 -0.97
CA ARG A 73 1.77 5.61 -1.41
C ARG A 73 0.79 5.49 -0.24
N GLY A 74 1.01 4.56 0.68
CA GLY A 74 0.23 4.42 1.91
C GLY A 74 0.30 5.69 2.74
N GLU A 75 1.52 6.16 3.04
CA GLU A 75 1.78 7.41 3.77
C GLU A 75 1.07 8.62 3.14
N ALA A 76 1.19 8.80 1.82
CA ALA A 76 0.50 9.89 1.12
C ALA A 76 -1.04 9.77 1.16
N LEU A 77 -1.58 8.55 1.26
CA LEU A 77 -3.01 8.33 1.38
C LEU A 77 -3.51 8.51 2.81
N ASP A 78 -2.71 8.16 3.82
CA ASP A 78 -2.99 8.45 5.22
C ASP A 78 -3.11 9.96 5.44
N GLU A 79 -2.16 10.74 4.92
CA GLU A 79 -2.23 12.22 4.96
C GLU A 79 -3.52 12.75 4.32
N LEU A 80 -3.93 12.19 3.18
CA LEU A 80 -5.18 12.58 2.51
C LEU A 80 -6.42 12.23 3.34
N VAL A 81 -6.47 11.02 3.91
CA VAL A 81 -7.60 10.57 4.75
C VAL A 81 -7.71 11.43 6.01
N ASP A 82 -6.59 11.80 6.64
CA ASP A 82 -6.55 12.67 7.82
C ASP A 82 -7.09 14.09 7.53
N HIS A 83 -6.97 14.55 6.28
CA HIS A 83 -7.39 15.90 5.86
C HIS A 83 -8.79 15.92 5.25
N LEU A 84 -9.46 14.76 5.13
CA LEU A 84 -10.86 14.72 4.71
C LEU A 84 -11.76 15.32 5.80
N PRO A 85 -12.76 16.13 5.44
CA PRO A 85 -13.65 16.75 6.42
C PRO A 85 -14.37 15.65 7.21
N THR A 86 -14.00 15.51 8.49
CA THR A 86 -14.71 14.64 9.42
C THR A 86 -16.10 15.23 9.59
N GLN A 87 -17.15 14.53 9.14
CA GLN A 87 -18.50 14.92 9.51
C GLN A 87 -18.57 14.87 11.04
N ARG A 88 -18.66 16.05 11.67
CA ARG A 88 -19.02 16.17 13.09
C ARG A 88 -20.40 15.52 13.24
N GLN A 89 -20.42 14.34 13.86
CA GLN A 89 -21.61 13.83 14.53
C GLN A 89 -21.94 14.71 15.74
#